data_AF-A0A0R2QDB1-F1
#
_entry.id   AF-A0A0R2QDB1-F1
#
_cell.length_a   1.000
_cell.length_b   1.000
_cell.length_c   1.000
_cell.angle_alpha   90.00
_cell.angle_beta   90.00
_cell.angle_gamma   90.00
#
_symmetry.space_group_name_H-M   'P 1'
#
loop_
_entity.id
_entity.type
_entity.pdbx_description
1 polymer ?
#
loop_
_entity_poly.entity_id
_entity_poly.type
_entity_poly.pdbx_seq_one_letter_code
_entity_poly.pdbx_strand_id
1 'polypeptide(L)'
;MLHLYDTVTRDVRELKMREPGKLGIYLCGPTVYGPPHLGHGRATLVYDILRRYMEWCGVRVRLVSNITDIDDKIIDRANRENRPWTEITHKCETVWFEAMNALGVLRPTDVPHATEYVEQMVQMIGELMAGDSAYATDDGVYLDISSVPDYGLLAHQNLDDMLSGGGDREVLGAAQKRHPADFALWKFSKPSEPSWPSPWGEGRPGWHSECVVMSLQLLGEGFDLHCGGADLRFPHHENERAQAVALGKTFAQHWMHNGFVVDIEGEKMSKSLGNVTNLVDLVQHYDPRAYRMLLLQTHYRSPVKVGQDNIDSSVKSLANLDGFADRMAKADLPTKSADTEVLAKFREVMDNDIDTPNAMAIIFDTVRRANIAIESGDTEVCAELATAVHEMCNALGLVLRSGDD
;
A
#
# COMPACT_ATOMS: atom_id res chain seq x y z
N MET A 1 -7.96 -20.86 2.55
CA MET A 1 -7.64 -20.33 1.20
C MET A 1 -8.06 -18.87 1.21
N LEU A 2 -7.13 -17.96 0.95
CA LEU A 2 -7.40 -16.53 1.07
C LEU A 2 -8.39 -16.06 -0.01
N HIS A 3 -9.48 -15.44 0.44
CA HIS A 3 -10.37 -14.65 -0.38
C HIS A 3 -10.11 -13.18 -0.07
N LEU A 4 -9.98 -12.36 -1.10
CA LEU A 4 -9.79 -10.92 -0.99
C LEU A 4 -10.86 -10.21 -1.81
N TYR A 5 -11.27 -9.05 -1.35
CA TYR A 5 -12.06 -8.15 -2.15
C TYR A 5 -11.27 -7.69 -3.37
N ASP A 6 -11.83 -7.94 -4.54
CA ASP A 6 -11.27 -7.47 -5.80
C ASP A 6 -12.00 -6.21 -6.25
N THR A 7 -11.22 -5.17 -6.48
CA THR A 7 -11.76 -3.87 -6.89
C THR A 7 -12.44 -3.95 -8.25
N VAL A 8 -11.98 -4.82 -9.16
CA VAL A 8 -12.58 -4.98 -10.48
C VAL A 8 -13.95 -5.66 -10.40
N THR A 9 -14.06 -6.77 -9.68
CA THR A 9 -15.33 -7.52 -9.59
C THR A 9 -16.29 -7.00 -8.53
N ARG A 10 -15.81 -6.15 -7.60
CA ARG A 10 -16.55 -5.69 -6.41
C ARG A 10 -17.05 -6.82 -5.52
N ASP A 11 -16.32 -7.92 -5.48
CA ASP A 11 -16.67 -9.09 -4.70
C ASP A 11 -15.45 -9.65 -3.96
N VAL A 12 -15.71 -10.32 -2.84
CA VAL A 12 -14.69 -11.09 -2.11
C VAL A 12 -14.55 -12.43 -2.81
N ARG A 13 -13.42 -12.63 -3.48
CA ARG A 13 -13.14 -13.84 -4.26
C ARG A 13 -11.77 -14.40 -3.95
N GLU A 14 -11.58 -15.66 -4.28
CA GLU A 14 -10.30 -16.34 -4.14
C GLU A 14 -9.16 -15.55 -4.80
N LEU A 15 -8.08 -15.31 -4.04
CA LEU A 15 -6.80 -14.84 -4.58
C LEU A 15 -6.06 -16.04 -5.20
N LYS A 16 -6.31 -16.28 -6.48
CA LYS A 16 -5.67 -17.38 -7.22
C LYS A 16 -4.21 -17.04 -7.52
N MET A 17 -3.29 -17.65 -6.79
CA MET A 17 -1.86 -17.56 -7.08
C MET A 17 -1.56 -18.22 -8.43
N ARG A 18 -0.91 -17.48 -9.33
CA ARG A 18 -0.41 -17.95 -10.63
C ARG A 18 0.52 -19.15 -10.46
N GLU A 19 1.35 -19.12 -9.43
CA GLU A 19 2.22 -20.23 -9.03
C GLU A 19 1.85 -20.70 -7.62
N PRO A 20 1.38 -21.94 -7.42
CA PRO A 20 0.99 -22.43 -6.09
C PRO A 20 2.07 -22.23 -5.03
N GLY A 21 1.70 -21.60 -3.91
CA GLY A 21 2.61 -21.32 -2.80
C GLY A 21 3.53 -20.11 -3.01
N LYS A 22 3.35 -19.33 -4.09
CA LYS A 22 4.05 -18.07 -4.32
C LYS A 22 3.06 -16.95 -4.60
N LEU A 23 3.35 -15.76 -4.08
CA LEU A 23 2.52 -14.57 -4.26
C LEU A 23 3.38 -13.39 -4.69
N GLY A 24 3.18 -12.90 -5.91
CA GLY A 24 3.76 -11.69 -6.47
C GLY A 24 2.84 -10.49 -6.25
N ILE A 25 3.32 -9.52 -5.46
CA ILE A 25 2.58 -8.30 -5.12
C ILE A 25 3.32 -7.10 -5.69
N TYR A 26 2.60 -6.23 -6.42
CA TYR A 26 3.08 -4.89 -6.72
C TYR A 26 2.30 -3.86 -5.88
N LEU A 27 3.01 -3.05 -5.10
CA LEU A 27 2.45 -1.97 -4.29
C LEU A 27 3.01 -0.64 -4.79
N CYS A 28 2.16 0.24 -5.34
CA CYS A 28 2.58 1.58 -5.71
C CYS A 28 3.17 2.31 -4.50
N GLY A 29 4.44 2.70 -4.63
CA GLY A 29 5.22 3.30 -3.56
C GLY A 29 5.15 4.82 -3.55
N PRO A 30 6.05 5.49 -2.80
CA PRO A 30 5.98 6.93 -2.59
C PRO A 30 6.56 7.74 -3.74
N THR A 31 5.99 8.93 -3.95
CA THR A 31 6.73 10.06 -4.53
C THR A 31 7.60 10.72 -3.46
N VAL A 32 8.91 10.66 -3.62
CA VAL A 32 9.89 11.11 -2.60
C VAL A 32 10.17 12.62 -2.68
N TYR A 33 9.10 13.42 -2.57
CA TYR A 33 9.19 14.89 -2.55
C TYR A 33 9.06 15.49 -1.14
N GLY A 34 8.72 14.69 -0.12
CA GLY A 34 8.46 15.17 1.24
C GLY A 34 8.38 14.04 2.27
N PRO A 35 8.23 14.37 3.57
CA PRO A 35 8.10 13.37 4.62
C PRO A 35 6.79 12.56 4.48
N PRO A 36 6.77 11.28 4.87
CA PRO A 36 5.56 10.46 4.82
C PRO A 36 4.49 10.97 5.79
N HIS A 37 3.22 10.96 5.36
CA HIS A 37 2.07 11.25 6.21
C HIS A 37 1.38 9.95 6.69
N LEU A 38 0.39 10.07 7.58
CA LEU A 38 -0.33 8.92 8.16
C LEU A 38 -0.95 8.01 7.11
N GLY A 39 -1.52 8.57 6.02
CA GLY A 39 -2.05 7.76 4.91
C GLY A 39 -1.01 6.81 4.28
N HIS A 40 0.25 7.22 4.19
CA HIS A 40 1.33 6.37 3.70
C HIS A 40 1.63 5.25 4.68
N GLY A 41 1.72 5.56 5.98
CA GLY A 41 1.89 4.54 7.03
C GLY A 41 0.74 3.53 7.05
N ARG A 42 -0.50 3.98 6.80
CA ARG A 42 -1.64 3.08 6.64
C ARG A 42 -1.46 2.13 5.46
N ALA A 43 -1.18 2.68 4.27
CA ALA A 43 -1.05 1.88 3.07
C ALA A 43 0.03 0.80 3.26
N THR A 44 1.23 1.18 3.70
CA THR A 44 2.34 0.23 3.90
C THR A 44 2.04 -0.82 4.97
N LEU A 45 1.42 -0.46 6.09
CA LEU A 45 1.07 -1.42 7.14
C LEU A 45 0.03 -2.45 6.69
N VAL A 46 -0.98 -2.04 5.91
CA VAL A 46 -1.99 -2.99 5.40
C VAL A 46 -1.34 -4.08 4.57
N TYR A 47 -0.43 -3.71 3.67
CA TYR A 47 0.23 -4.69 2.80
C TYR A 47 1.37 -5.46 3.49
N ASP A 48 1.98 -4.88 4.53
CA ASP A 48 2.86 -5.60 5.46
C ASP A 48 2.11 -6.68 6.24
N ILE A 49 0.92 -6.39 6.76
CA ILE A 49 0.06 -7.37 7.46
C ILE A 49 -0.33 -8.50 6.50
N LEU A 50 -0.77 -8.17 5.28
CA LEU A 50 -1.06 -9.18 4.26
C LEU A 50 0.17 -10.07 4.00
N ARG A 51 1.33 -9.45 3.73
CA ARG A 51 2.58 -10.19 3.48
C ARG A 51 2.91 -11.15 4.62
N ARG A 52 2.90 -10.65 5.87
CA ARG A 52 3.24 -11.44 7.06
C ARG A 52 2.26 -12.58 7.29
N TYR A 53 0.97 -12.35 7.10
CA TYR A 53 -0.04 -13.39 7.20
C TYR A 53 0.17 -14.49 6.15
N MET A 54 0.49 -14.11 4.92
CA MET A 54 0.77 -15.07 3.84
C MET A 54 2.05 -15.86 4.09
N GLU A 55 3.12 -15.20 4.56
CA GLU A 55 4.36 -15.86 4.98
C GLU A 55 4.12 -16.81 6.16
N TRP A 56 3.29 -16.43 7.14
CA TRP A 56 2.86 -17.31 8.24
C TRP A 56 2.06 -18.52 7.75
N CYS A 57 1.27 -18.38 6.69
CA CYS A 57 0.60 -19.48 6.01
C CYS A 57 1.54 -20.38 5.17
N GLY A 58 2.84 -20.08 5.13
CA GLY A 58 3.85 -20.82 4.36
C GLY A 58 3.95 -20.41 2.89
N VAL A 59 3.38 -19.27 2.51
CA VAL A 59 3.45 -18.74 1.14
C VAL A 59 4.69 -17.88 0.97
N ARG A 60 5.42 -18.08 -0.14
CA ARG A 60 6.56 -17.22 -0.48
C ARG A 60 6.07 -15.94 -1.14
N VAL A 61 6.21 -14.82 -0.45
CA VAL A 61 5.80 -13.51 -0.98
C VAL A 61 6.99 -12.80 -1.63
N ARG A 62 6.81 -12.29 -2.84
CA ARG A 62 7.67 -11.30 -3.48
C ARG A 62 6.90 -10.00 -3.59
N LEU A 63 7.25 -9.01 -2.77
CA LEU A 63 6.59 -7.71 -2.75
C LEU A 63 7.51 -6.68 -3.41
N VAL A 64 7.05 -6.12 -4.52
CA VAL A 64 7.70 -5.02 -5.24
C VAL A 64 7.01 -3.71 -4.84
N SER A 65 7.78 -2.70 -4.47
CA SER A 65 7.23 -1.35 -4.27
C SER A 65 8.22 -0.31 -4.78
N ASN A 66 7.79 0.46 -5.76
CA ASN A 66 8.66 1.41 -6.46
C ASN A 66 8.96 2.65 -5.63
N ILE A 67 9.96 3.42 -6.07
CA ILE A 67 10.16 4.81 -5.69
C ILE A 67 9.90 5.68 -6.91
N THR A 68 8.93 6.60 -6.80
CA THR A 68 8.75 7.66 -7.79
C THR A 68 9.72 8.79 -7.46
N ASP A 69 10.91 8.75 -8.05
CA ASP A 69 12.00 9.70 -7.87
C ASP A 69 12.10 10.76 -8.98
N ILE A 70 11.11 10.81 -9.88
CA ILE A 70 10.93 11.90 -10.84
C ILE A 70 9.44 12.26 -10.95
N ASP A 71 9.09 13.49 -10.57
CA ASP A 71 7.71 13.99 -10.58
C ASP A 71 7.68 15.53 -10.55
N ASP A 72 6.57 16.12 -10.98
CA ASP A 72 6.34 17.56 -10.96
C ASP A 72 6.57 18.15 -9.56
N LYS A 73 6.10 17.46 -8.49
CA LYS A 73 6.28 17.92 -7.10
C LYS A 73 7.74 17.94 -6.65
N ILE A 74 8.55 17.02 -7.16
CA ILE A 74 9.99 16.96 -6.86
C ILE A 74 10.68 18.15 -7.53
N ILE A 75 10.37 18.39 -8.81
CA ILE A 75 10.93 19.49 -9.61
C ILE A 75 10.53 20.84 -9.01
N ASP A 76 9.25 21.03 -8.68
CA ASP A 76 8.75 22.26 -8.07
C ASP A 76 9.44 22.56 -6.73
N ARG A 77 9.66 21.52 -5.92
CA ARG A 77 10.38 21.65 -4.65
C ARG A 77 11.86 21.99 -4.87
N ALA A 78 12.52 21.34 -5.83
CA ALA A 78 13.91 21.60 -6.19
C ALA A 78 14.11 23.06 -6.61
N ASN A 79 13.21 23.57 -7.46
CA ASN A 79 13.21 24.96 -7.91
C ASN A 79 12.98 25.93 -6.74
N ARG A 80 12.00 25.66 -5.87
CA ARG A 80 11.71 26.50 -4.70
C ARG A 80 12.85 26.53 -3.68
N GLU A 81 13.52 25.40 -3.45
CA GLU A 81 14.66 25.29 -2.52
C GLU A 81 16.01 25.66 -3.15
N ASN A 82 16.05 25.90 -4.46
CA ASN A 82 17.26 26.17 -5.24
C ASN A 82 18.38 25.14 -4.97
N ARG A 83 18.04 23.85 -5.06
CA ARG A 83 18.98 22.73 -4.86
C ARG A 83 18.69 21.59 -5.84
N PRO A 84 19.65 20.68 -6.08
CA PRO A 84 19.44 19.55 -6.98
C PRO A 84 18.26 18.67 -6.54
N TRP A 85 17.42 18.28 -7.50
CA TRP A 85 16.27 17.39 -7.24
C TRP A 85 16.69 16.04 -6.67
N THR A 86 17.84 15.50 -7.09
CA THR A 86 18.42 14.26 -6.57
C THR A 86 18.74 14.33 -5.07
N GLU A 87 19.13 15.50 -4.58
CA GLU A 87 19.40 15.71 -3.15
C GLU A 87 18.09 15.71 -2.32
N ILE A 88 16.98 16.10 -2.93
CA ILE A 88 15.64 16.03 -2.31
C ILE A 88 15.17 14.59 -2.28
N THR A 89 15.27 13.86 -3.40
CA THR A 89 14.77 12.48 -3.50
C THR A 89 15.54 11.55 -2.58
N HIS A 90 16.87 11.60 -2.57
CA HIS A 90 17.71 10.80 -1.67
C HIS A 90 17.36 11.05 -0.19
N LYS A 91 17.19 12.32 0.20
CA LYS A 91 16.82 12.68 1.57
C LYS A 91 15.42 12.16 1.93
N CYS A 92 14.44 12.37 1.06
CA CYS A 92 13.06 11.97 1.35
C CYS A 92 12.88 10.45 1.31
N GLU A 93 13.60 9.74 0.45
CA GLU A 93 13.64 8.27 0.45
C GLU A 93 14.25 7.73 1.75
N THR A 94 15.33 8.34 2.24
CA THR A 94 15.93 7.96 3.53
C THR A 94 14.91 8.11 4.66
N VAL A 95 14.27 9.28 4.75
CA VAL A 95 13.21 9.57 5.75
C VAL A 95 12.01 8.62 5.60
N TRP A 96 11.63 8.27 4.37
CA TRP A 96 10.57 7.31 4.10
C TRP A 96 10.88 5.97 4.77
N PHE A 97 12.06 5.41 4.52
CA PHE A 97 12.41 4.10 5.05
C PHE A 97 12.72 4.10 6.54
N GLU A 98 13.27 5.18 7.08
CA GLU A 98 13.38 5.35 8.53
C GLU A 98 12.00 5.29 9.21
N ALA A 99 11.01 5.99 8.65
CA ALA A 99 9.64 5.98 9.19
C ALA A 99 8.96 4.60 9.07
N MET A 100 9.11 3.92 7.92
CA MET A 100 8.57 2.56 7.74
C MET A 100 9.24 1.54 8.68
N ASN A 101 10.56 1.64 8.85
CA ASN A 101 11.30 0.80 9.78
C ASN A 101 10.86 1.05 11.23
N ALA A 102 10.62 2.31 11.61
CA ALA A 102 10.10 2.66 12.94
C ALA A 102 8.72 2.03 13.21
N LEU A 103 7.85 1.94 12.20
CA LEU A 103 6.58 1.20 12.27
C LEU A 103 6.75 -0.33 12.28
N GLY A 104 7.96 -0.84 12.08
CA GLY A 104 8.25 -2.27 11.96
C GLY A 104 7.70 -2.89 10.67
N VAL A 105 7.55 -2.10 9.60
CA VAL A 105 7.19 -2.60 8.26
C VAL A 105 8.40 -3.30 7.65
N LEU A 106 8.20 -4.47 7.04
CA LEU A 106 9.26 -5.17 6.32
C LEU A 106 9.63 -4.42 5.04
N ARG A 107 10.92 -4.33 4.73
CA ARG A 107 11.40 -3.80 3.45
C ARG A 107 10.81 -4.64 2.29
N PRO A 108 10.31 -4.01 1.20
CA PRO A 108 9.95 -4.73 -0.02
C PRO A 108 11.08 -5.62 -0.52
N THR A 109 10.73 -6.72 -1.20
CA THR A 109 11.70 -7.62 -1.84
C THR A 109 12.49 -6.88 -2.91
N ASP A 110 11.81 -6.04 -3.70
CA ASP A 110 12.40 -5.22 -4.75
C ASP A 110 11.90 -3.77 -4.59
N VAL A 111 12.81 -2.81 -4.74
CA VAL A 111 12.53 -1.37 -4.67
C VAL A 111 13.07 -0.69 -5.92
N PRO A 112 12.37 -0.80 -7.06
CA PRO A 112 12.81 -0.17 -8.31
C PRO A 112 12.57 1.34 -8.28
N HIS A 113 13.48 2.12 -8.86
CA HIS A 113 13.35 3.57 -9.00
C HIS A 113 12.88 3.93 -10.40
N ALA A 114 11.94 4.87 -10.53
CA ALA A 114 11.41 5.26 -11.83
C ALA A 114 12.51 5.74 -12.80
N THR A 115 13.51 6.47 -12.29
CA THR A 115 14.63 6.97 -13.12
C THR A 115 15.52 5.87 -13.71
N GLU A 116 15.52 4.66 -13.14
CA GLU A 116 16.27 3.50 -13.64
C GLU A 116 15.58 2.79 -14.81
N TYR A 117 14.29 3.08 -15.05
CA TYR A 117 13.44 2.41 -16.05
C TYR A 117 13.03 3.32 -17.20
N VAL A 118 13.63 4.51 -17.33
CA VAL A 118 13.22 5.50 -18.35
C VAL A 118 13.39 4.99 -19.78
N GLU A 119 14.46 4.26 -20.07
CA GLU A 119 14.67 3.69 -21.42
C GLU A 119 13.55 2.70 -21.78
N GLN A 120 13.16 1.86 -20.83
CA GLN A 120 12.10 0.86 -20.97
C GLN A 120 10.73 1.53 -21.08
N MET A 121 10.50 2.65 -20.38
CA MET A 121 9.31 3.48 -20.57
C MET A 121 9.26 4.08 -21.98
N VAL A 122 10.37 4.61 -22.49
CA VAL A 122 10.46 5.12 -23.87
C VAL A 122 10.16 4.01 -24.88
N GLN A 123 10.67 2.79 -24.68
CA GLN A 123 10.38 1.63 -25.53
C GLN A 123 8.88 1.28 -25.53
N MET A 124 8.27 1.20 -24.34
CA MET A 124 6.84 0.91 -24.19
C MET A 124 5.96 1.96 -24.89
N ILE A 125 6.31 3.25 -24.76
CA ILE A 125 5.58 4.34 -25.43
C ILE A 125 5.76 4.23 -26.95
N GLY A 126 6.94 3.78 -27.43
CA GLY A 126 7.18 3.45 -28.83
C GLY A 126 6.23 2.39 -29.37
N GLU A 127 5.98 1.33 -28.59
CA GLU A 127 5.00 0.29 -28.95
C GLU A 127 3.57 0.84 -29.01
N LEU A 128 3.17 1.65 -28.03
CA LEU A 128 1.86 2.31 -28.02
C LEU A 128 1.65 3.24 -29.21
N MET A 129 2.69 4.00 -29.58
CA MET A 129 2.67 4.87 -30.77
C MET A 129 2.57 4.06 -32.07
N ALA A 130 3.29 2.94 -32.17
CA ALA A 130 3.23 2.07 -33.34
C ALA A 130 1.88 1.33 -33.48
N GLY A 131 1.18 1.14 -32.37
CA GLY A 131 -0.17 0.55 -32.30
C GLY A 131 -1.32 1.57 -32.45
N ASP A 132 -1.03 2.84 -32.76
CA ASP A 132 -2.01 3.94 -32.83
C ASP A 132 -2.82 4.17 -31.54
N SER A 133 -2.34 3.68 -30.39
CA SER A 133 -2.94 3.88 -29.06
C SER A 133 -2.39 5.11 -28.34
N ALA A 134 -1.36 5.76 -28.89
CA ALA A 134 -0.78 6.99 -28.38
C ALA A 134 -0.55 8.00 -29.50
N TYR A 135 -0.46 9.28 -29.14
CA TYR A 135 -0.21 10.36 -30.08
C TYR A 135 0.62 11.47 -29.45
N ALA A 136 1.38 12.19 -30.28
CA ALA A 136 2.17 13.34 -29.86
C ALA A 136 1.35 14.64 -29.97
N THR A 137 1.58 15.55 -29.04
CA THR A 137 1.14 16.95 -29.03
C THR A 137 2.38 17.86 -29.02
N ASP A 138 2.19 19.17 -28.88
CA ASP A 138 3.30 20.11 -28.70
C ASP A 138 3.98 20.05 -27.33
N ASP A 139 3.36 19.40 -26.33
CA ASP A 139 3.84 19.33 -24.95
C ASP A 139 4.15 17.91 -24.45
N GLY A 140 3.90 16.88 -25.26
CA GLY A 140 4.25 15.52 -24.90
C GLY A 140 3.65 14.44 -25.79
N VAL A 141 3.60 13.22 -25.24
CA VAL A 141 2.94 12.05 -25.83
C VAL A 141 1.84 11.61 -24.87
N TYR A 142 0.65 11.33 -25.39
CA TYR A 142 -0.55 11.01 -24.63
C TYR A 142 -1.10 9.65 -25.06
N LEU A 143 -1.67 8.90 -24.11
CA LEU A 143 -2.48 7.73 -24.43
C LEU A 143 -3.86 8.19 -24.91
N ASP A 144 -4.32 7.64 -26.03
CA ASP A 144 -5.70 7.76 -26.50
C ASP A 144 -6.57 6.74 -25.75
N ILE A 145 -7.30 7.19 -24.74
CA ILE A 145 -8.12 6.31 -23.90
C ILE A 145 -9.25 5.63 -24.69
N SER A 146 -9.66 6.18 -25.85
CA SER A 146 -10.66 5.55 -26.71
C SER A 146 -10.18 4.24 -27.33
N SER A 147 -8.85 4.02 -27.35
CA SER A 147 -8.25 2.75 -27.78
C SER A 147 -8.39 1.62 -26.74
N VAL A 148 -8.88 1.91 -25.53
CA VAL A 148 -9.04 0.96 -24.42
C VAL A 148 -10.54 0.69 -24.19
N PRO A 149 -11.08 -0.46 -24.66
CA PRO A 149 -12.53 -0.69 -24.73
C PRO A 149 -13.28 -0.62 -23.40
N ASP A 150 -12.61 -0.89 -22.29
CA ASP A 150 -13.19 -0.93 -20.94
C ASP A 150 -12.49 0.04 -19.99
N TYR A 151 -12.00 1.17 -20.51
CA TYR A 151 -11.47 2.25 -19.68
C TYR A 151 -12.51 2.73 -18.67
N GLY A 152 -12.11 2.82 -17.41
CA GLY A 152 -13.00 3.14 -16.28
C GLY A 152 -13.43 1.90 -15.48
N LEU A 153 -12.90 0.71 -15.78
CA LEU A 153 -13.24 -0.54 -15.10
C LEU A 153 -12.98 -0.51 -13.59
N LEU A 154 -11.84 0.02 -13.15
CA LEU A 154 -11.50 0.14 -11.73
C LEU A 154 -12.25 1.28 -11.07
N ALA A 155 -12.45 2.40 -11.77
CA ALA A 155 -13.26 3.52 -11.29
C ALA A 155 -14.74 3.15 -11.18
N HIS A 156 -15.19 2.16 -11.97
CA HIS A 156 -16.59 1.80 -12.21
C HIS A 156 -17.46 2.98 -12.63
N GLN A 157 -16.88 3.81 -13.49
CA GLN A 157 -17.57 4.91 -14.12
C GLN A 157 -17.37 4.72 -15.62
N ASN A 158 -18.44 4.93 -16.40
CA ASN A 158 -18.28 5.02 -17.83
C ASN A 158 -17.66 6.39 -18.19
N LEU A 159 -17.15 6.51 -19.41
CA LEU A 159 -16.52 7.73 -19.91
C LEU A 159 -17.45 8.95 -19.87
N ASP A 160 -18.73 8.76 -20.15
CA ASP A 160 -19.73 9.84 -20.17
C ASP A 160 -19.97 10.44 -18.76
N ASP A 161 -19.99 9.61 -17.72
CA ASP A 161 -20.14 10.01 -16.33
C ASP A 161 -18.88 10.76 -15.83
N MET A 162 -17.69 10.32 -16.26
CA MET A 162 -16.42 10.99 -15.95
C MET A 162 -16.34 12.40 -16.56
N LEU A 163 -16.81 12.57 -17.80
CA LEU A 163 -16.87 13.87 -18.48
C LEU A 163 -17.85 14.82 -17.80
N SER A 164 -18.95 14.29 -17.27
CA SER A 164 -20.00 15.07 -16.59
C SER A 164 -19.58 15.57 -15.21
N GLY A 165 -18.69 14.85 -14.53
CA GLY A 165 -18.22 15.16 -13.16
C GLY A 165 -16.89 15.92 -13.07
N GLY A 166 -16.15 16.07 -14.18
CA GLY A 166 -14.76 16.56 -14.18
C GLY A 166 -14.58 18.03 -13.78
N GLY A 167 -15.59 18.88 -13.98
CA GLY A 167 -15.49 20.33 -13.79
C GLY A 167 -14.39 20.99 -14.64
N ASP A 168 -14.42 22.32 -14.76
CA ASP A 168 -13.42 23.12 -15.49
C ASP A 168 -12.06 23.14 -14.77
N ARG A 169 -11.39 21.99 -14.65
CA ARG A 169 -9.98 21.94 -14.23
C ARG A 169 -9.12 22.15 -15.47
N GLU A 170 -8.46 23.31 -15.56
CA GLU A 170 -7.41 23.56 -16.56
C GLU A 170 -6.29 22.52 -16.38
N VAL A 171 -6.22 21.57 -17.30
CA VAL A 171 -5.08 20.64 -17.44
C VAL A 171 -4.11 21.27 -18.43
N LEU A 172 -2.82 21.34 -18.10
CA LEU A 172 -1.79 21.71 -19.08
C LEU A 172 -1.92 20.79 -20.31
N GLY A 173 -1.96 21.34 -21.52
CA GLY A 173 -2.15 20.57 -22.76
C GLY A 173 -3.61 20.20 -23.10
N ALA A 174 -4.60 20.58 -22.28
CA ALA A 174 -6.01 20.24 -22.50
C ALA A 174 -6.55 20.59 -23.89
N ALA A 175 -6.02 21.64 -24.53
CA ALA A 175 -6.48 22.11 -25.83
C ALA A 175 -6.12 21.18 -27.00
N GLN A 176 -5.11 20.31 -26.86
CA GLN A 176 -4.66 19.41 -27.93
C GLN A 176 -4.99 17.94 -27.67
N LYS A 177 -5.57 17.62 -26.51
CA LYS A 177 -6.04 16.27 -26.25
C LYS A 177 -7.21 15.94 -27.15
N ARG A 178 -7.19 14.75 -27.75
CA ARG A 178 -8.34 14.20 -28.50
C ARG A 178 -9.51 13.95 -27.57
N HIS A 179 -9.24 13.53 -26.34
CA HIS A 179 -10.24 13.32 -25.30
C HIS A 179 -9.78 13.92 -23.96
N PRO A 180 -10.67 14.54 -23.15
CA PRO A 180 -10.29 15.15 -21.87
C PRO A 180 -9.61 14.22 -20.87
N ALA A 181 -9.97 12.92 -20.90
CA ALA A 181 -9.39 11.89 -20.05
C ALA A 181 -8.04 11.34 -20.56
N ASP A 182 -7.58 11.73 -21.75
CA ASP A 182 -6.26 11.34 -22.24
C ASP A 182 -5.18 11.84 -21.29
N PHE A 183 -4.18 11.00 -21.03
CA PHE A 183 -3.14 11.27 -20.04
C PHE A 183 -1.75 11.13 -20.64
N ALA A 184 -0.83 11.94 -20.11
CA ALA A 184 0.53 11.99 -20.59
C ALA A 184 1.27 10.68 -20.26
N LEU A 185 1.87 10.09 -21.29
CA LEU A 185 2.85 9.02 -21.22
C LEU A 185 4.28 9.59 -21.17
N TRP A 186 4.52 10.70 -21.88
CA TRP A 186 5.77 11.44 -21.90
C TRP A 186 5.47 12.93 -21.84
N LYS A 187 6.14 13.67 -20.96
CA LYS A 187 6.04 15.14 -20.88
C LYS A 187 7.34 15.76 -21.38
N PHE A 188 7.27 16.72 -22.29
CA PHE A 188 8.46 17.46 -22.70
C PHE A 188 8.98 18.32 -21.55
N SER A 189 10.29 18.29 -21.34
CA SER A 189 10.92 18.99 -20.23
C SER A 189 11.20 20.44 -20.60
N LYS A 190 10.94 21.36 -19.68
CA LYS A 190 11.38 22.75 -19.84
C LYS A 190 12.90 22.85 -19.69
N PRO A 191 13.54 23.93 -20.16
CA PRO A 191 14.94 24.20 -19.87
C PRO A 191 15.19 24.11 -18.35
N SER A 192 16.27 23.45 -17.94
CA SER A 192 16.68 23.15 -16.55
C SER A 192 15.86 22.11 -15.78
N GLU A 193 14.77 21.57 -16.33
CA GLU A 193 14.12 20.40 -15.76
C GLU A 193 14.93 19.13 -16.09
N PRO A 194 14.84 18.06 -15.28
CA PRO A 194 15.41 16.77 -15.62
C PRO A 194 14.82 16.27 -16.94
N SER A 195 15.67 15.78 -17.84
CA SER A 195 15.25 15.25 -19.14
C SER A 195 16.05 14.01 -19.54
N TRP A 196 15.41 13.21 -20.37
CA TRP A 196 15.97 12.05 -21.04
C TRP A 196 15.65 12.13 -22.54
N PRO A 197 16.50 11.55 -23.40
CA PRO A 197 16.24 11.51 -24.82
C PRO A 197 15.08 10.56 -25.14
N SER A 198 14.24 10.95 -26.11
CA SER A 198 13.22 10.09 -26.70
C SER A 198 13.06 10.39 -28.19
N PRO A 199 12.45 9.48 -28.99
CA PRO A 199 12.15 9.74 -30.40
C PRO A 199 11.26 10.97 -30.66
N TRP A 200 10.54 11.45 -29.64
CA TRP A 200 9.59 12.57 -29.75
C TRP A 200 10.16 13.89 -29.22
N GLY A 201 11.33 13.86 -28.59
CA GLY A 201 11.95 15.01 -27.94
C GLY A 201 12.40 14.73 -26.50
N GLU A 202 13.28 15.59 -26.00
CA GLU A 202 13.73 15.54 -24.61
C GLU A 202 12.55 15.72 -23.64
N GLY A 203 12.46 14.83 -22.65
CA GLY A 203 11.36 14.87 -21.71
C GLY A 203 11.53 13.90 -20.57
N ARG A 204 10.41 13.53 -19.96
CA ARG A 204 10.35 12.67 -18.79
C ARG A 204 9.06 11.85 -18.78
N PRO A 205 9.06 10.68 -18.13
CA PRO A 205 7.90 9.81 -18.12
C PRO A 205 6.69 10.45 -17.42
N GLY A 206 5.50 10.08 -17.88
CA GLY A 206 4.26 10.31 -17.15
C GLY A 206 4.15 9.38 -15.93
N TRP A 207 3.46 9.85 -14.89
CA TRP A 207 3.35 9.17 -13.59
C TRP A 207 2.89 7.71 -13.69
N HIS A 208 2.03 7.38 -14.65
CA HIS A 208 1.43 6.03 -14.76
C HIS A 208 2.34 5.01 -15.43
N SER A 209 3.24 5.44 -16.32
CA SER A 209 4.04 4.54 -17.16
C SER A 209 5.12 3.80 -16.37
N GLU A 210 5.61 4.42 -15.30
CA GLU A 210 6.65 3.86 -14.44
C GLU A 210 6.20 2.53 -13.81
N CYS A 211 4.99 2.50 -13.23
CA CYS A 211 4.47 1.33 -12.56
C CYS A 211 4.18 0.19 -13.52
N VAL A 212 3.75 0.49 -14.75
CA VAL A 212 3.49 -0.53 -15.77
C VAL A 212 4.78 -1.26 -16.14
N VAL A 213 5.83 -0.52 -16.47
CA VAL A 213 7.11 -1.11 -16.87
C VAL A 213 7.75 -1.87 -15.72
N MET A 214 7.85 -1.26 -14.53
CA MET A 214 8.51 -1.87 -13.38
C MET A 214 7.79 -3.14 -12.93
N SER A 215 6.45 -3.11 -12.83
CA SER A 215 5.67 -4.27 -12.40
C SER A 215 5.76 -5.43 -13.39
N LEU A 216 5.58 -5.17 -14.68
CA LEU A 216 5.61 -6.21 -15.71
C LEU A 216 7.02 -6.83 -15.88
N GLN A 217 8.09 -6.05 -15.75
CA GLN A 217 9.44 -6.59 -15.83
C GLN A 217 9.82 -7.43 -14.61
N LEU A 218 9.40 -7.02 -13.41
CA LEU A 218 9.78 -7.73 -12.18
C LEU A 218 8.88 -8.93 -11.89
N LEU A 219 7.57 -8.84 -12.17
CA LEU A 219 6.58 -9.87 -11.80
C LEU A 219 6.00 -10.63 -13.00
N GLY A 220 6.16 -10.10 -14.22
CA GLY A 220 5.57 -10.65 -15.44
C GLY A 220 4.10 -10.30 -15.61
N GLU A 221 3.58 -10.50 -16.83
CA GLU A 221 2.17 -10.31 -17.15
C GLU A 221 1.25 -11.22 -16.31
N GLY A 222 0.10 -10.67 -15.92
CA GLY A 222 -0.88 -11.37 -15.09
C GLY A 222 -0.32 -11.76 -13.72
N PHE A 223 0.47 -10.90 -13.08
CA PHE A 223 0.91 -11.12 -11.69
C PHE A 223 -0.27 -11.10 -10.72
N ASP A 224 -0.06 -11.66 -9.53
CA ASP A 224 -1.18 -12.06 -8.66
C ASP A 224 -1.99 -10.88 -8.11
N LEU A 225 -1.30 -9.88 -7.57
CA LEU A 225 -1.95 -8.83 -6.79
C LEU A 225 -1.32 -7.45 -7.02
N HIS A 226 -2.15 -6.47 -7.39
CA HIS A 226 -1.77 -5.06 -7.46
C HIS A 226 -2.47 -4.25 -6.36
N CYS A 227 -1.68 -3.40 -5.68
CA CYS A 227 -2.03 -2.80 -4.41
C CYS A 227 -1.78 -1.28 -4.37
N GLY A 228 -2.62 -0.54 -3.65
CA GLY A 228 -2.41 0.88 -3.36
C GLY A 228 -3.49 1.52 -2.49
N GLY A 229 -3.39 2.83 -2.25
CA GLY A 229 -4.45 3.58 -1.57
C GLY A 229 -5.71 3.68 -2.43
N ALA A 230 -6.89 3.85 -1.81
CA ALA A 230 -8.14 4.05 -2.55
C ALA A 230 -8.11 5.24 -3.53
N ASP A 231 -7.27 6.25 -3.29
CA ASP A 231 -6.99 7.36 -4.20
C ASP A 231 -6.22 6.95 -5.46
N LEU A 232 -5.45 5.87 -5.42
CA LEU A 232 -4.71 5.40 -6.60
C LEU A 232 -5.59 4.63 -7.57
N ARG A 233 -6.76 4.13 -7.14
CA ARG A 233 -7.73 3.46 -8.02
C ARG A 233 -8.00 4.26 -9.29
N PHE A 234 -8.20 5.57 -9.15
CA PHE A 234 -8.36 6.48 -10.28
C PHE A 234 -7.72 7.84 -9.95
N PRO A 235 -6.91 8.41 -10.88
CA PRO A 235 -6.66 7.90 -12.22
C PRO A 235 -5.53 6.86 -12.31
N HIS A 236 -4.73 6.66 -11.27
CA HIS A 236 -3.41 6.03 -11.40
C HIS A 236 -3.47 4.57 -11.89
N HIS A 237 -4.10 3.68 -11.14
CA HIS A 237 -4.23 2.25 -11.46
C HIS A 237 -5.08 1.99 -12.71
N GLU A 238 -6.12 2.79 -12.94
CA GLU A 238 -6.88 2.75 -14.21
C GLU A 238 -5.97 3.03 -15.40
N ASN A 239 -5.10 4.04 -15.28
CA ASN A 239 -4.16 4.41 -16.34
C ASN A 239 -3.02 3.40 -16.51
N GLU A 240 -2.56 2.75 -15.44
CA GLU A 240 -1.63 1.62 -15.54
C GLU A 240 -2.23 0.46 -16.34
N ARG A 241 -3.44 0.06 -15.94
CA ARG A 241 -4.20 -0.97 -16.62
C ARG A 241 -4.45 -0.61 -18.08
N ALA A 242 -4.86 0.63 -18.37
CA ALA A 242 -5.15 1.11 -19.71
C ALA A 242 -3.96 0.98 -20.65
N GLN A 243 -2.75 1.35 -20.19
CA GLN A 243 -1.53 1.16 -20.96
C GLN A 243 -1.23 -0.32 -21.25
N ALA A 244 -1.38 -1.20 -20.25
CA ALA A 244 -1.19 -2.64 -20.46
C ALA A 244 -2.21 -3.22 -21.45
N VAL A 245 -3.48 -2.83 -21.35
CA VAL A 245 -4.55 -3.28 -22.27
C VAL A 245 -4.30 -2.77 -23.68
N ALA A 246 -3.89 -1.51 -23.85
CA ALA A 246 -3.54 -0.94 -25.15
C ALA A 246 -2.36 -1.66 -25.82
N LEU A 247 -1.42 -2.21 -25.03
CA LEU A 247 -0.34 -3.09 -25.50
C LEU A 247 -0.78 -4.53 -25.79
N GLY A 248 -2.05 -4.87 -25.57
CA GLY A 248 -2.57 -6.24 -25.68
C GLY A 248 -2.09 -7.17 -24.56
N LYS A 249 -1.65 -6.63 -23.43
CA LYS A 249 -1.08 -7.37 -22.30
C LYS A 249 -2.09 -7.62 -21.19
N THR A 250 -1.82 -8.66 -20.40
CA THR A 250 -2.52 -8.85 -19.11
C THR A 250 -1.72 -8.20 -17.98
N PHE A 251 -2.39 -7.41 -17.14
CA PHE A 251 -1.70 -6.65 -16.08
C PHE A 251 -1.64 -7.42 -14.75
N ALA A 252 -2.63 -7.23 -13.87
CA ALA A 252 -2.76 -7.92 -12.60
C ALA A 252 -4.04 -8.77 -12.55
N GLN A 253 -4.00 -9.90 -11.84
CA GLN A 253 -5.17 -10.76 -11.67
C GLN A 253 -6.14 -10.26 -10.60
N HIS A 254 -5.69 -9.47 -9.64
CA HIS A 254 -6.49 -9.00 -8.50
C HIS A 254 -6.07 -7.59 -8.07
N TRP A 255 -7.02 -6.76 -7.66
CA TRP A 255 -6.76 -5.37 -7.27
C TRP A 255 -7.25 -5.08 -5.85
N MET A 256 -6.32 -4.76 -4.95
CA MET A 256 -6.60 -4.48 -3.54
C MET A 256 -6.32 -3.00 -3.22
N HIS A 257 -7.28 -2.34 -2.57
CA HIS A 257 -7.14 -0.94 -2.16
C HIS A 257 -7.51 -0.73 -0.70
N ASN A 258 -6.65 -0.05 0.06
CA ASN A 258 -6.96 0.33 1.44
C ASN A 258 -7.78 1.62 1.51
N GLY A 259 -8.61 1.73 2.55
CA GLY A 259 -9.41 2.93 2.84
C GLY A 259 -8.56 4.13 3.27
N PHE A 260 -9.19 5.30 3.31
CA PHE A 260 -8.54 6.57 3.67
C PHE A 260 -8.25 6.71 5.16
N VAL A 261 -7.22 7.50 5.49
CA VAL A 261 -7.12 8.12 6.81
C VAL A 261 -7.95 9.41 6.79
N VAL A 262 -8.90 9.51 7.71
CA VAL A 262 -9.82 10.64 7.84
C VAL A 262 -9.69 11.28 9.22
N ASP A 263 -10.09 12.54 9.34
CA ASP A 263 -10.16 13.24 10.63
C ASP A 263 -11.41 12.85 11.44
N ILE A 264 -11.61 13.52 12.58
CA ILE A 264 -12.70 13.22 13.52
C ILE A 264 -14.06 13.53 12.87
N GLU A 265 -14.14 14.63 12.12
CA GLU A 265 -15.32 15.04 11.35
C GLU A 265 -15.60 14.11 10.15
N GLY A 266 -14.64 13.23 9.79
CA GLY A 266 -14.77 12.27 8.70
C GLY A 266 -14.32 12.83 7.35
N GLU A 267 -13.75 14.02 7.34
CA GLU A 267 -13.15 14.66 6.17
C GLU A 267 -11.73 14.12 5.94
N LYS A 268 -11.21 14.29 4.72
CA LYS A 268 -9.80 14.00 4.44
C LYS A 268 -8.96 14.96 5.28
N MET A 269 -8.12 14.39 6.17
CA MET A 269 -7.34 15.11 7.20
C MET A 269 -6.94 16.53 6.78
N SER A 270 -7.56 17.53 7.40
CA SER A 270 -7.23 18.95 7.26
C SER A 270 -6.71 19.57 8.56
N LYS A 271 -6.80 18.85 9.69
CA LYS A 271 -6.40 19.29 11.04
C LYS A 271 -5.52 18.24 11.72
N SER A 272 -4.46 18.69 12.38
CA SER A 272 -3.44 17.84 13.01
C SER A 272 -3.97 17.11 14.26
N LEU A 273 -3.48 15.89 14.47
CA LEU A 273 -3.56 15.16 15.74
C LEU A 273 -2.70 15.90 16.78
N GLY A 274 -3.24 16.95 17.39
CA GLY A 274 -2.46 17.86 18.23
C GLY A 274 -1.26 18.44 17.46
N ASN A 275 -0.05 18.11 17.91
CA ASN A 275 1.22 18.52 17.29
C ASN A 275 1.74 17.55 16.20
N VAL A 276 1.08 16.42 15.95
CA VAL A 276 1.49 15.45 14.93
C VAL A 276 1.05 15.95 13.56
N THR A 277 2.01 16.34 12.73
CA THR A 277 1.75 16.83 11.37
C THR A 277 1.92 15.75 10.30
N ASN A 278 2.73 14.74 10.59
CA ASN A 278 3.10 13.68 9.65
C ASN A 278 3.44 12.38 10.39
N LEU A 279 3.83 11.33 9.66
CA LEU A 279 4.13 10.02 10.25
C LEU A 279 5.42 10.03 11.08
N VAL A 280 6.42 10.83 10.70
CA VAL A 280 7.67 10.99 11.44
C VAL A 280 7.39 11.57 12.82
N ASP A 281 6.50 12.56 12.91
CA ASP A 281 6.10 13.12 14.20
C ASP A 281 5.36 12.09 15.05
N LEU A 282 4.48 11.27 14.44
CA LEU A 282 3.72 10.24 15.17
C LEU A 282 4.65 9.25 15.88
N VAL A 283 5.65 8.72 15.17
CA VAL A 283 6.59 7.72 15.71
C VAL A 283 7.55 8.30 16.76
N GLN A 284 7.68 9.63 16.84
CA GLN A 284 8.44 10.30 17.90
C GLN A 284 7.62 10.51 19.18
N HIS A 285 6.30 10.65 19.07
CA HIS A 285 5.42 10.95 20.21
C HIS A 285 4.74 9.71 20.79
N TYR A 286 4.56 8.65 20.00
CA TYR A 286 3.88 7.42 20.39
C TYR A 286 4.75 6.19 20.12
N ASP A 287 4.52 5.11 20.87
CA ASP A 287 5.02 3.79 20.47
C ASP A 287 4.45 3.47 19.06
N PRO A 288 5.30 3.24 18.03
CA PRO A 288 4.85 2.96 16.68
C PRO A 288 3.89 1.76 16.57
N ARG A 289 3.98 0.80 17.50
CA ARG A 289 3.07 -0.35 17.58
C ARG A 289 1.63 0.06 17.87
N ALA A 290 1.41 1.21 18.52
CA ALA A 290 0.06 1.73 18.75
C ALA A 290 -0.64 2.12 17.44
N TYR A 291 0.11 2.61 16.44
CA TYR A 291 -0.46 2.88 15.12
C TYR A 291 -0.84 1.59 14.40
N ARG A 292 0.03 0.56 14.43
CA ARG A 292 -0.31 -0.78 13.93
C ARG A 292 -1.55 -1.36 14.62
N MET A 293 -1.62 -1.27 15.95
CA MET A 293 -2.79 -1.72 16.74
C MET A 293 -4.08 -1.01 16.29
N LEU A 294 -4.05 0.31 16.14
CA LEU A 294 -5.20 1.08 15.66
C LEU A 294 -5.70 0.57 14.29
N LEU A 295 -4.77 0.31 13.38
CA LEU A 295 -5.10 -0.18 12.05
C LEU A 295 -5.61 -1.62 12.08
N LEU A 296 -5.08 -2.49 12.95
CA LEU A 296 -5.59 -3.86 13.11
C LEU A 296 -7.04 -3.88 13.62
N GLN A 297 -7.45 -2.88 14.39
CA GLN A 297 -8.82 -2.73 14.89
C GLN A 297 -9.80 -2.13 13.87
N THR A 298 -9.35 -1.77 12.66
CA THR A 298 -10.19 -1.22 11.59
C THR A 298 -9.98 -2.01 10.30
N HIS A 299 -11.05 -2.53 9.70
CA HIS A 299 -10.93 -3.28 8.45
C HIS A 299 -10.20 -2.46 7.38
N TYR A 300 -9.27 -3.08 6.63
CA TYR A 300 -8.33 -2.35 5.78
C TYR A 300 -9.01 -1.49 4.70
N ARG A 301 -10.23 -1.86 4.27
CA ARG A 301 -11.07 -1.15 3.28
C ARG A 301 -11.85 0.03 3.87
N SER A 302 -12.08 0.04 5.17
CA SER A 302 -12.90 1.06 5.84
C SER A 302 -12.10 2.32 6.12
N PRO A 303 -12.65 3.54 6.02
CA PRO A 303 -11.97 4.74 6.49
C PRO A 303 -11.54 4.59 7.97
N VAL A 304 -10.35 5.06 8.32
CA VAL A 304 -9.84 5.01 9.69
C VAL A 304 -9.69 6.42 10.23
N LYS A 305 -10.25 6.65 11.41
CA LYS A 305 -10.10 7.91 12.15
C LYS A 305 -8.84 7.83 13.00
N VAL A 306 -7.94 8.78 12.79
CA VAL A 306 -6.71 8.88 13.60
C VAL A 306 -6.80 10.13 14.47
N GLY A 307 -7.36 9.95 15.66
CA GLY A 307 -7.49 10.96 16.71
C GLY A 307 -6.75 10.56 17.98
N GLN A 308 -6.61 11.51 18.91
CA GLN A 308 -5.89 11.32 20.18
C GLN A 308 -6.49 10.16 20.96
N ASP A 309 -7.81 10.16 21.12
CA ASP A 309 -8.56 9.14 21.85
C ASP A 309 -8.33 7.73 21.29
N ASN A 310 -8.31 7.60 19.95
CA ASN A 310 -8.13 6.32 19.28
C ASN A 310 -6.70 5.78 19.44
N ILE A 311 -5.69 6.65 19.34
CA ILE A 311 -4.29 6.29 19.56
C ILE A 311 -4.08 5.93 21.04
N ASP A 312 -4.59 6.72 21.98
CA ASP A 312 -4.47 6.43 23.41
C ASP A 312 -5.15 5.12 23.81
N SER A 313 -6.30 4.82 23.20
CA SER A 313 -6.96 3.51 23.35
C SER A 313 -6.09 2.36 22.82
N SER A 314 -5.42 2.58 21.69
CA SER A 314 -4.50 1.61 21.09
C SER A 314 -3.26 1.40 21.94
N VAL A 315 -2.71 2.46 22.56
CA VAL A 315 -1.62 2.38 23.53
C VAL A 315 -2.02 1.53 24.74
N LYS A 316 -3.22 1.76 25.30
CA LYS A 316 -3.73 0.96 26.43
C LYS A 316 -3.93 -0.51 26.04
N SER A 317 -4.47 -0.76 24.84
CA SER A 317 -4.68 -2.11 24.32
C SER A 317 -3.35 -2.85 24.16
N LEU A 318 -2.33 -2.17 23.65
CA LEU A 318 -0.97 -2.71 23.53
C LEU A 318 -0.35 -2.99 24.91
N ALA A 319 -0.47 -2.05 25.86
CA ALA A 319 0.03 -2.25 27.22
C ALA A 319 -0.60 -3.46 27.92
N ASN A 320 -1.87 -3.76 27.64
CA ASN A 320 -2.53 -4.98 28.15
C ASN A 320 -1.93 -6.26 27.53
N LEU A 321 -1.57 -6.24 26.25
CA LEU A 321 -0.93 -7.38 25.60
C LEU A 321 0.52 -7.58 26.08
N ASP A 322 1.28 -6.49 26.24
CA ASP A 322 2.63 -6.53 26.81
C ASP A 322 2.58 -7.01 28.28
N GLY A 323 1.62 -6.53 29.08
CA GLY A 323 1.41 -7.01 30.45
C GLY A 323 0.99 -8.49 30.53
N PHE A 324 0.22 -8.96 29.55
CA PHE A 324 -0.07 -10.38 29.40
C PHE A 324 1.20 -11.18 29.09
N ALA A 325 1.99 -10.74 28.11
CA ALA A 325 3.25 -11.40 27.74
C ALA A 325 4.23 -11.47 28.93
N ASP A 326 4.38 -10.37 29.68
CA ASP A 326 5.21 -10.32 30.89
C ASP A 326 4.71 -11.29 31.98
N ARG A 327 3.38 -11.36 32.20
CA ARG A 327 2.79 -12.32 33.15
C ARG A 327 3.04 -13.77 32.72
N MET A 328 2.89 -14.09 31.43
CA MET A 328 3.11 -15.45 30.91
C MET A 328 4.58 -15.84 30.97
N ALA A 329 5.51 -14.92 30.68
CA ALA A 329 6.95 -15.15 30.78
C ALA A 329 7.42 -15.45 32.21
N LYS A 330 6.75 -14.86 33.22
CA LYS A 330 7.03 -15.09 34.64
C LYS A 330 6.30 -16.30 35.23
N ALA A 331 5.30 -16.82 34.52
CA ALA A 331 4.62 -18.04 34.91
C ALA A 331 5.49 -19.23 34.49
N ASP A 332 5.74 -20.17 35.41
CA ASP A 332 6.47 -21.42 35.15
C ASP A 332 5.61 -22.37 34.30
N LEU A 333 5.43 -22.01 33.03
CA LEU A 333 4.55 -22.69 32.07
C LEU A 333 5.32 -23.78 31.32
N PRO A 334 4.69 -24.95 31.07
CA PRO A 334 5.29 -25.96 30.21
C PRO A 334 5.38 -25.46 28.77
N THR A 335 6.39 -25.91 28.02
CA THR A 335 6.44 -25.67 26.57
C THR A 335 5.34 -26.46 25.88
N LYS A 336 4.44 -25.76 25.19
CA LYS A 336 3.32 -26.34 24.43
C LYS A 336 3.26 -25.73 23.04
N SER A 337 2.66 -26.46 22.09
CA SER A 337 2.24 -25.89 20.82
C SER A 337 1.02 -25.00 21.00
N ALA A 338 0.80 -24.06 20.08
CA ALA A 338 -0.42 -23.27 20.05
C ALA A 338 -1.69 -24.15 19.97
N ASP A 339 -2.76 -23.70 20.64
CA ASP A 339 -4.10 -24.27 20.49
C ASP A 339 -4.54 -24.22 19.01
N THR A 340 -4.72 -25.40 18.41
CA THR A 340 -5.02 -25.53 16.99
C THR A 340 -6.41 -25.02 16.61
N GLU A 341 -7.38 -25.09 17.53
CA GLU A 341 -8.74 -24.58 17.26
C GLU A 341 -8.76 -23.05 17.25
N VAL A 342 -7.98 -22.42 18.15
CA VAL A 342 -7.81 -20.96 18.16
C VAL A 342 -7.14 -20.50 16.87
N LEU A 343 -6.05 -21.15 16.44
CA LEU A 343 -5.38 -20.81 15.18
C LEU A 343 -6.26 -21.05 13.95
N ALA A 344 -7.10 -22.09 13.96
CA ALA A 344 -8.04 -22.33 12.88
C ALA A 344 -9.08 -21.21 12.76
N LYS A 345 -9.64 -20.73 13.88
CA LYS A 345 -10.59 -19.58 13.90
C LYS A 345 -9.93 -18.29 13.45
N PHE A 346 -8.69 -18.04 13.88
CA PHE A 346 -7.91 -16.90 13.42
C PHE A 346 -7.67 -16.95 11.91
N ARG A 347 -7.28 -18.11 11.39
CA ARG A 347 -7.08 -18.31 9.95
C ARG A 347 -8.38 -18.12 9.17
N GLU A 348 -9.52 -18.59 9.68
CA GLU A 348 -10.82 -18.43 9.04
C GLU A 348 -11.18 -16.96 8.81
N VAL A 349 -11.00 -16.11 9.82
CA VAL A 349 -11.30 -14.67 9.70
C VAL A 349 -10.27 -13.94 8.83
N MET A 350 -8.98 -14.30 8.94
CA MET A 350 -7.94 -13.70 8.10
C MET A 350 -8.04 -14.14 6.63
N ASP A 351 -8.43 -15.39 6.36
CA ASP A 351 -8.70 -15.89 5.01
C ASP A 351 -9.94 -15.24 4.37
N ASN A 352 -10.79 -14.59 5.17
CA ASN A 352 -11.95 -13.84 4.69
C ASN A 352 -11.63 -12.33 4.65
N ASP A 353 -11.01 -11.89 3.56
CA ASP A 353 -10.70 -10.48 3.27
C ASP A 353 -9.79 -9.80 4.31
N ILE A 354 -8.91 -10.56 4.99
CA ILE A 354 -7.97 -10.02 5.99
C ILE A 354 -8.76 -9.27 7.10
N ASP A 355 -9.73 -9.95 7.70
CA ASP A 355 -10.60 -9.39 8.75
C ASP A 355 -9.85 -9.23 10.08
N THR A 356 -8.94 -8.26 10.11
CA THR A 356 -8.12 -7.97 11.29
C THR A 356 -8.93 -7.56 12.52
N PRO A 357 -10.08 -6.85 12.44
CA PRO A 357 -10.89 -6.58 13.63
C PRO A 357 -11.37 -7.86 14.34
N ASN A 358 -11.88 -8.84 13.59
CA ASN A 358 -12.30 -10.11 14.19
C ASN A 358 -11.09 -10.96 14.62
N ALA A 359 -9.97 -10.88 13.91
CA ALA A 359 -8.71 -11.50 14.35
C ALA A 359 -8.24 -10.94 15.71
N MET A 360 -8.31 -9.61 15.90
CA MET A 360 -8.00 -8.97 17.17
C MET A 360 -8.98 -9.37 18.28
N ALA A 361 -10.27 -9.53 17.97
CA ALA A 361 -11.25 -10.03 18.94
C ALA A 361 -10.90 -11.44 19.43
N ILE A 362 -10.46 -12.33 18.53
CA ILE A 362 -9.99 -13.68 18.88
C ILE A 362 -8.74 -13.60 19.77
N ILE A 363 -7.78 -12.72 19.46
CA ILE A 363 -6.58 -12.51 20.27
C ILE A 363 -6.96 -12.10 21.70
N PHE A 364 -7.80 -11.06 21.86
CA PHE A 364 -8.19 -10.58 23.19
C PHE A 364 -9.02 -11.59 23.98
N ASP A 365 -9.91 -12.35 23.33
CA ASP A 365 -10.63 -13.45 24.00
C ASP A 365 -9.67 -14.57 24.46
N THR A 366 -8.68 -14.89 23.63
CA THR A 366 -7.65 -15.90 23.96
C THR A 366 -6.80 -15.45 25.15
N VAL A 367 -6.40 -14.17 25.20
CA VAL A 367 -5.73 -13.58 26.36
C VAL A 367 -6.58 -13.70 27.63
N ARG A 368 -7.89 -13.40 27.54
CA ARG A 368 -8.82 -13.54 28.67
C ARG A 368 -8.90 -14.99 29.15
N ARG A 369 -9.02 -15.95 28.24
CA ARG A 369 -9.07 -17.39 28.56
C ARG A 369 -7.77 -17.89 29.18
N ALA A 370 -6.61 -17.46 28.68
CA ALA A 370 -5.31 -17.79 29.25
C ALA A 370 -5.15 -17.27 30.68
N ASN A 371 -5.58 -16.03 30.95
CA ASN A 371 -5.58 -15.45 32.30
C ASN A 371 -6.47 -16.26 33.28
N ILE A 372 -7.63 -16.73 32.83
CA ILE A 372 -8.51 -17.59 33.66
C ILE A 372 -7.85 -18.95 33.94
N ALA A 373 -7.19 -19.54 32.94
CA ALA A 373 -6.52 -20.83 33.08
C ALA A 373 -5.40 -20.79 34.13
N ILE A 374 -4.53 -19.77 34.07
CA ILE A 374 -3.46 -19.60 35.06
C ILE A 374 -3.99 -19.32 36.47
N GLU A 375 -5.09 -18.59 36.61
CA GLU A 375 -5.73 -18.33 37.91
C GLU A 375 -6.37 -19.59 38.51
N SER A 376 -6.80 -20.51 37.64
CA SER A 376 -7.38 -21.80 38.04
C SER A 376 -6.32 -22.90 38.24
N GLY A 377 -5.03 -22.59 38.02
CA GLY A 377 -3.93 -23.54 38.13
C GLY A 377 -3.76 -24.48 36.93
N ASP A 378 -4.48 -24.24 35.83
CA ASP A 378 -4.37 -25.02 34.60
C ASP A 378 -3.24 -24.47 33.70
N THR A 379 -2.02 -24.83 34.05
CA THR A 379 -0.81 -24.33 33.38
C THR A 379 -0.64 -24.88 31.97
N GLU A 380 -1.20 -26.05 31.66
CA GLU A 380 -1.15 -26.62 30.31
C GLU A 380 -2.03 -25.84 29.34
N VAL A 381 -3.30 -25.60 29.70
CA VAL A 381 -4.21 -24.79 28.87
C VAL A 381 -3.71 -23.36 28.73
N CYS A 382 -3.16 -22.79 29.81
CA CYS A 382 -2.54 -21.47 29.76
C CYS A 382 -1.41 -21.41 28.72
N ALA A 383 -0.51 -22.39 28.72
CA ALA A 383 0.63 -22.44 27.80
C ALA A 383 0.21 -22.57 26.33
N GLU A 384 -0.79 -23.41 26.04
CA GLU A 384 -1.34 -23.58 24.68
C GLU A 384 -1.97 -22.29 24.15
N LEU A 385 -2.75 -21.59 24.99
CA LEU A 385 -3.38 -20.33 24.64
C LEU A 385 -2.39 -19.17 24.53
N ALA A 386 -1.40 -19.09 25.43
CA ALA A 386 -0.34 -18.08 25.36
C ALA A 386 0.48 -18.23 24.07
N THR A 387 0.84 -19.46 23.70
CA THR A 387 1.55 -19.74 22.44
C THR A 387 0.70 -19.34 21.23
N ALA A 388 -0.62 -19.61 21.25
CA ALA A 388 -1.52 -19.16 20.19
C ALA A 388 -1.59 -17.63 20.08
N VAL A 389 -1.64 -16.88 21.19
CA VAL A 389 -1.59 -15.41 21.18
C VAL A 389 -0.32 -14.91 20.52
N HIS A 390 0.84 -15.46 20.89
CA HIS A 390 2.12 -15.07 20.28
C HIS A 390 2.15 -15.35 18.78
N GLU A 391 1.68 -16.51 18.33
CA GLU A 391 1.62 -16.85 16.90
C GLU A 391 0.71 -15.92 16.10
N MET A 392 -0.50 -15.63 16.60
CA MET A 392 -1.44 -14.70 15.95
C MET A 392 -0.87 -13.28 15.89
N CYS A 393 -0.28 -12.79 16.97
CA CYS A 393 0.37 -11.47 17.02
C CYS A 393 1.54 -11.39 16.03
N ASN A 394 2.37 -12.44 15.93
CA ASN A 394 3.46 -12.53 14.96
C ASN A 394 2.96 -12.49 13.51
N ALA A 395 1.87 -13.21 13.20
CA ALA A 395 1.25 -13.19 11.87
C ALA A 395 0.77 -11.78 11.45
N LEU A 396 0.44 -10.92 12.43
CA LEU A 396 0.03 -9.53 12.21
C LEU A 396 1.19 -8.51 12.32
N GLY A 397 2.42 -8.98 12.57
CA GLY A 397 3.57 -8.10 12.82
C GLY A 397 3.48 -7.31 14.13
N LEU A 398 2.61 -7.72 15.06
CA LEU A 398 2.45 -7.07 16.35
C LEU A 398 3.39 -7.72 17.38
N VAL A 399 4.57 -7.15 17.57
CA VAL A 399 5.55 -7.67 18.54
C VAL A 399 5.12 -7.32 19.95
N LEU A 400 4.92 -8.35 20.78
CA LEU A 400 4.70 -8.21 22.21
C LEU A 400 6.05 -8.05 22.92
N ARG A 401 6.13 -7.13 23.88
CA ARG A 401 7.30 -6.94 24.73
C ARG A 401 7.05 -7.53 26.10
N SER A 402 8.04 -8.25 26.62
CA SER A 402 8.13 -8.60 28.04
C SER A 402 8.95 -7.53 28.77
N GLY A 403 8.84 -7.40 30.10
CA GLY A 403 9.47 -6.29 30.84
C GLY A 403 11.01 -6.20 30.76
N ASP A 404 11.66 -7.15 30.10
CA ASP A 404 13.11 -7.20 29.86
C ASP A 404 13.52 -6.74 28.42
N ASP A 405 12.55 -6.42 27.55
CA ASP A 405 12.74 -5.88 26.17
C ASP A 405 12.49 -4.36 26.08
#